data_AF-A0A0B8Q9Q5-F1
#
_entry.id   AF-A0A0B8Q9Q5-F1
#
_cell.length_a   1.000
_cell.length_b   1.000
_cell.length_c   1.000
_cell.angle_alpha   90.00
_cell.angle_beta   90.00
_cell.angle_gamma   90.00
#
_symmetry.space_group_name_H-M   'P 1'
#
loop_
_entity.id
_entity.type
_entity.pdbx_description
1 polymer ?
#
loop_
_entity_poly.entity_id
_entity_poly.type
_entity_poly.pdbx_seq_one_letter_code
_entity_poly.pdbx_strand_id
1 'polypeptide(L)'
;MTLGEGDNVVIAGMGSDTVNTANGEDIIVSDNGEISFDANGVLMQVKSTSLELGGNDVVDAGNGDNIVVAGFGSDEVTTGTDNDVIIGDNGQIDLVSGVIRSMQSTDGVDATADSDTIKSSTGFDRIIAGLDSDIVMSDSGSSHVIADNGILNYNAQGVLVRARTAEKT
;
A
#
# COMPACT_ATOMS: atom_id res chain seq x y z
N MET A 1 -0.03 -13.77 11.17
CA MET A 1 0.02 -13.08 12.48
C MET A 1 -1.25 -12.27 12.74
N THR A 2 -1.53 -11.99 14.02
CA THR A 2 -2.62 -11.11 14.45
C THR A 2 -2.05 -10.17 15.51
N LEU A 3 -2.24 -8.87 15.32
CA LEU A 3 -1.83 -7.81 16.22
C LEU A 3 -3.06 -7.26 16.96
N GLY A 4 -2.80 -6.53 18.04
CA GLY A 4 -3.86 -5.92 18.85
C GLY A 4 -4.20 -4.51 18.38
N GLU A 5 -5.05 -3.85 19.17
CA GLU A 5 -5.37 -2.43 19.02
C GLU A 5 -4.11 -1.55 19.18
N GLY A 6 -4.19 -0.33 18.64
CA GLY A 6 -3.12 0.66 18.62
C GLY A 6 -2.28 0.57 17.36
N ASP A 7 -1.36 1.53 17.20
CA ASP A 7 -0.58 1.69 15.98
C ASP A 7 0.52 0.62 15.88
N ASN A 8 0.49 -0.20 14.83
CA ASN A 8 1.44 -1.27 14.58
C ASN A 8 2.34 -0.96 13.37
N VAL A 9 3.56 -1.48 13.40
CA VAL A 9 4.48 -1.48 12.26
C VAL A 9 4.86 -2.92 11.95
N VAL A 10 4.54 -3.37 10.74
CA VAL A 10 4.66 -4.77 10.31
C VAL A 10 5.48 -4.87 9.04
N ILE A 11 6.43 -5.81 9.05
CA ILE A 11 7.05 -6.39 7.85
C ILE A 11 6.92 -7.89 8.03
N ALA A 12 6.08 -8.57 7.23
CA ALA A 12 5.88 -10.02 7.42
C ALA A 12 6.98 -10.84 6.71
N GLY A 13 7.47 -10.34 5.57
CA GLY A 13 8.69 -10.82 4.92
C GLY A 13 8.40 -11.81 3.81
N MET A 14 9.40 -12.59 3.39
CA MET A 14 9.24 -13.51 2.27
C MET A 14 8.28 -14.67 2.61
N GLY A 15 7.27 -14.85 1.77
CA GLY A 15 6.41 -16.05 1.76
C GLY A 15 4.95 -15.65 1.57
N SER A 16 4.04 -16.61 1.75
CA SER A 16 2.63 -16.28 1.88
C SER A 16 2.32 -16.02 3.34
N ASP A 17 2.04 -14.77 3.65
CA ASP A 17 1.72 -14.30 4.98
C ASP A 17 0.23 -13.98 5.15
N THR A 18 -0.18 -13.92 6.41
CA THR A 18 -1.51 -13.45 6.76
C THR A 18 -1.33 -12.42 7.86
N VAL A 19 -1.65 -11.16 7.62
CA VAL A 19 -1.52 -10.08 8.60
C VAL A 19 -2.90 -9.59 8.96
N ASN A 20 -3.23 -9.59 10.25
CA ASN A 20 -4.45 -8.97 10.75
C ASN A 20 -4.07 -7.97 11.84
N THR A 21 -4.43 -6.71 11.67
CA THR A 21 -4.38 -5.70 12.72
C THR A 21 -5.79 -5.35 13.20
N ALA A 22 -5.89 -4.62 14.31
CA ALA A 22 -7.17 -4.20 14.86
C ALA A 22 -7.38 -2.71 14.55
N ASN A 23 -7.95 -1.91 15.45
CA ASN A 23 -8.01 -0.46 15.18
C ASN A 23 -6.67 0.20 15.51
N GLY A 24 -6.24 1.15 14.69
CA GLY A 24 -4.98 1.89 14.86
C GLY A 24 -4.51 2.51 13.56
N GLU A 25 -3.47 3.33 13.61
CA GLU A 25 -2.76 3.76 12.40
C GLU A 25 -1.65 2.73 12.10
N ASP A 26 -1.96 1.74 11.26
CA ASP A 26 -1.03 0.64 10.98
C ASP A 26 -0.20 0.86 9.71
N ILE A 27 1.07 0.46 9.75
CA ILE A 27 1.97 0.44 8.59
C ILE A 27 2.39 -1.00 8.32
N ILE A 28 1.99 -1.52 7.17
CA ILE A 28 2.15 -2.93 6.80
C ILE A 28 2.91 -3.01 5.48
N VAL A 29 4.01 -3.76 5.49
CA VAL A 29 4.55 -4.39 4.29
C VAL A 29 4.38 -5.89 4.48
N SER A 30 3.53 -6.54 3.69
CA SER A 30 3.32 -7.98 3.88
C SER A 30 4.52 -8.77 3.36
N ASP A 31 5.15 -8.31 2.29
CA ASP A 31 6.39 -8.92 1.80
C ASP A 31 7.71 -8.34 2.37
N ASN A 32 8.82 -8.64 1.68
CA ASN A 32 10.13 -8.03 1.91
C ASN A 32 10.09 -6.50 1.77
N GLY A 33 10.25 -5.78 2.88
CA GLY A 33 10.14 -4.33 2.90
C GLY A 33 11.19 -3.59 3.70
N GLU A 34 11.12 -2.27 3.59
CA GLU A 34 11.82 -1.32 4.46
C GLU A 34 10.88 -0.17 4.80
N ILE A 35 10.80 0.15 6.09
CA ILE A 35 10.04 1.29 6.63
C ILE A 35 11.04 2.20 7.32
N SER A 36 11.05 3.49 6.96
CA SER A 36 11.99 4.46 7.52
C SER A 36 11.28 5.65 8.17
N PHE A 37 11.84 6.10 9.28
CA PHE A 37 11.35 7.21 10.08
C PHE A 37 12.45 8.25 10.28
N ASP A 38 12.07 9.51 10.51
CA ASP A 38 13.00 10.56 10.89
C ASP A 38 13.45 10.42 12.36
N ALA A 39 14.35 11.29 12.79
CA ALA A 39 14.88 11.28 14.17
C ALA A 39 13.81 11.55 15.26
N ASN A 40 12.63 12.04 14.87
CA ASN A 40 11.49 12.28 15.75
C ASN A 40 10.43 11.17 15.67
N GLY A 41 10.67 10.13 14.86
CA GLY A 41 9.72 9.03 14.65
C GLY A 41 8.63 9.33 13.62
N VAL A 42 8.77 10.39 12.80
CA VAL A 42 7.82 10.68 11.72
C VAL A 42 8.13 9.81 10.52
N LEU A 43 7.11 9.13 9.97
CA LEU A 43 7.26 8.27 8.80
C LEU A 43 7.80 9.07 7.60
N MET A 44 8.82 8.49 6.95
CA MET A 44 9.47 9.06 5.77
C MET A 44 9.26 8.21 4.52
N GLN A 45 9.31 6.88 4.65
CA GLN A 45 9.17 5.97 3.50
C GLN A 45 8.63 4.61 3.93
N VAL A 46 7.81 4.02 3.06
CA VAL A 46 7.40 2.62 3.09
C VAL A 46 7.68 2.06 1.70
N LYS A 47 8.40 0.95 1.57
CA LYS A 47 8.64 0.31 0.28
C LYS A 47 8.76 -1.21 0.39
N SER A 48 8.36 -1.92 -0.67
CA SER A 48 8.86 -3.26 -0.93
C SER A 48 10.30 -3.19 -1.45
N THR A 49 11.06 -4.26 -1.28
CA THR A 49 12.50 -4.31 -1.59
C THR A 49 12.89 -5.42 -2.54
N SER A 50 11.95 -6.29 -2.92
CA SER A 50 12.17 -7.47 -3.75
C SER A 50 11.08 -7.57 -4.81
N LEU A 51 11.45 -7.40 -6.08
CA LEU A 51 10.48 -7.43 -7.19
C LEU A 51 10.02 -8.85 -7.57
N GLU A 52 10.82 -9.88 -7.29
CA GLU A 52 10.57 -11.25 -7.79
C GLU A 52 10.43 -12.29 -6.67
N LEU A 53 10.61 -11.87 -5.41
CA LEU A 53 10.59 -12.77 -4.25
C LEU A 53 9.61 -12.25 -3.21
N GLY A 54 8.66 -13.11 -2.92
CA GLY A 54 7.57 -12.88 -1.99
C GLY A 54 6.58 -14.04 -2.06
N GLY A 55 5.32 -13.77 -1.74
CA GLY A 55 4.24 -14.71 -1.95
C GLY A 55 2.88 -14.09 -1.69
N ASN A 56 1.84 -14.84 -2.04
CA ASN A 56 0.47 -14.37 -1.93
C ASN A 56 0.07 -14.12 -0.47
N ASP A 57 -0.23 -12.88 -0.17
CA ASP A 57 -0.52 -12.38 1.16
C ASP A 57 -2.01 -12.12 1.38
N VAL A 58 -2.44 -12.24 2.64
CA VAL A 58 -3.77 -11.82 3.08
C VAL A 58 -3.62 -10.78 4.18
N VAL A 59 -4.03 -9.55 3.92
CA VAL A 59 -3.94 -8.42 4.85
C VAL A 59 -5.34 -7.93 5.23
N ASP A 60 -5.61 -7.86 6.52
CA ASP A 60 -6.72 -7.12 7.11
C ASP A 60 -6.12 -6.05 8.03
N ALA A 61 -6.18 -4.79 7.61
CA ALA A 61 -5.58 -3.67 8.34
C ALA A 61 -6.52 -3.07 9.41
N GLY A 62 -7.73 -3.59 9.59
CA GLY A 62 -8.70 -3.03 10.53
C GLY A 62 -9.03 -1.55 10.25
N ASN A 63 -9.60 -0.85 11.23
CA ASN A 63 -9.99 0.57 11.06
C ASN A 63 -8.87 1.52 11.47
N GLY A 64 -8.86 2.72 10.89
CA GLY A 64 -7.86 3.77 11.13
C GLY A 64 -7.17 4.16 9.84
N ASP A 65 -6.29 5.17 9.90
CA ASP A 65 -5.53 5.59 8.72
C ASP A 65 -4.37 4.62 8.48
N ASN A 66 -4.56 3.62 7.61
CA ASN A 66 -3.54 2.58 7.38
C ASN A 66 -2.67 2.84 6.14
N ILE A 67 -1.46 2.28 6.15
CA ILE A 67 -0.56 2.22 4.99
C ILE A 67 -0.20 0.76 4.71
N VAL A 68 -0.50 0.28 3.51
CA VAL A 68 -0.21 -1.09 3.07
C VAL A 68 0.59 -1.05 1.76
N VAL A 69 1.67 -1.83 1.70
CA VAL A 69 2.35 -2.24 0.47
C VAL A 69 2.37 -3.77 0.47
N ALA A 70 1.62 -4.42 -0.41
CA ALA A 70 1.45 -5.87 -0.31
C ALA A 70 2.69 -6.59 -0.87
N GLY A 71 3.11 -6.30 -2.09
CA GLY A 71 4.43 -6.70 -2.60
C GLY A 71 4.36 -7.59 -3.83
N PHE A 72 5.03 -8.74 -3.78
CA PHE A 72 5.08 -9.68 -4.89
C PHE A 72 4.11 -10.85 -4.64
N GLY A 73 3.21 -11.09 -5.58
CA GLY A 73 2.29 -12.21 -5.55
C GLY A 73 0.86 -11.74 -5.79
N SER A 74 -0.08 -12.68 -5.75
CA SER A 74 -1.50 -12.32 -5.83
C SER A 74 -2.04 -12.03 -4.43
N ASP A 75 -2.17 -10.76 -4.08
CA ASP A 75 -2.45 -10.35 -2.70
C ASP A 75 -3.93 -9.99 -2.48
N GLU A 76 -4.44 -10.30 -1.29
CA GLU A 76 -5.75 -9.82 -0.83
C GLU A 76 -5.56 -8.79 0.29
N VAL A 77 -5.82 -7.52 -0.02
CA VAL A 77 -5.76 -6.42 0.94
C VAL A 77 -7.16 -5.94 1.29
N THR A 78 -7.49 -5.96 2.57
CA THR A 78 -8.69 -5.34 3.13
C THR A 78 -8.30 -4.29 4.15
N THR A 79 -8.87 -3.09 4.03
CA THR A 79 -8.78 -2.03 5.04
C THR A 79 -10.17 -1.65 5.55
N GLY A 80 -10.21 -1.17 6.78
CA GLY A 80 -11.42 -0.70 7.45
C GLY A 80 -11.74 0.75 7.11
N THR A 81 -12.41 1.44 8.03
CA THR A 81 -12.78 2.85 7.85
C THR A 81 -11.58 3.78 8.01
N ASP A 82 -11.76 5.04 7.60
CA ASP A 82 -10.79 6.14 7.62
C ASP A 82 -9.91 6.16 6.37
N ASN A 83 -8.79 6.88 6.35
CA ASN A 83 -8.10 7.22 5.11
C ASN A 83 -6.91 6.30 4.86
N ASP A 84 -7.10 5.32 3.98
CA ASP A 84 -6.06 4.33 3.72
C ASP A 84 -5.14 4.69 2.55
N VAL A 85 -3.94 4.13 2.56
CA VAL A 85 -2.96 4.20 1.47
C VAL A 85 -2.53 2.79 1.12
N ILE A 86 -2.79 2.38 -0.11
CA ILE A 86 -2.60 0.99 -0.51
C ILE A 86 -1.80 0.96 -1.82
N ILE A 87 -0.75 0.16 -1.84
CA ILE A 87 -0.17 -0.39 -3.07
C ILE A 87 -0.36 -1.91 -3.00
N GLY A 88 -1.05 -2.50 -3.97
CA GLY A 88 -1.19 -3.96 -4.06
C GLY A 88 0.18 -4.57 -4.37
N ASP A 89 0.72 -4.20 -5.50
CA ASP A 89 2.01 -4.65 -5.96
C ASP A 89 3.22 -4.10 -5.18
N ASN A 90 4.40 -4.49 -5.68
CA ASN A 90 5.66 -3.86 -5.38
C ASN A 90 5.61 -2.34 -5.55
N GLY A 91 5.93 -1.59 -4.49
CA GLY A 91 5.83 -0.14 -4.54
C GLY A 91 6.59 0.60 -3.48
N GLN A 92 6.51 1.92 -3.60
CA GLN A 92 7.12 2.88 -2.69
C GLN A 92 6.19 4.06 -2.42
N ILE A 93 6.12 4.47 -1.16
CA ILE A 93 5.42 5.65 -0.67
C ILE A 93 6.44 6.54 0.02
N ASP A 94 6.56 7.78 -0.43
CA ASP A 94 7.45 8.79 0.14
C ASP A 94 6.66 9.91 0.82
N LEU A 95 7.06 10.23 2.05
CA LEU A 95 6.47 11.26 2.87
C LEU A 95 7.49 12.33 3.25
N VAL A 96 7.01 13.58 3.35
CA VAL A 96 7.80 14.68 3.90
C VAL A 96 6.99 15.36 4.98
N SER A 97 7.50 15.28 6.22
CA SER A 97 6.83 15.78 7.42
C SER A 97 5.43 15.17 7.62
N GLY A 98 5.31 13.85 7.43
CA GLY A 98 4.04 13.11 7.56
C GLY A 98 3.06 13.29 6.40
N VAL A 99 3.40 14.09 5.38
CA VAL A 99 2.55 14.32 4.21
C VAL A 99 3.09 13.51 3.03
N ILE A 100 2.28 12.59 2.50
CA ILE A 100 2.60 11.83 1.28
C ILE A 100 2.90 12.81 0.13
N ARG A 101 4.01 12.55 -0.56
CA ARG A 101 4.47 13.29 -1.74
C ARG A 101 4.40 12.47 -3.00
N SER A 102 4.72 11.19 -2.88
CA SER A 102 4.70 10.24 -3.97
C SER A 102 4.22 8.91 -3.45
N MET A 103 3.43 8.23 -4.27
CA MET A 103 3.21 6.79 -4.17
C MET A 103 3.28 6.23 -5.57
N GLN A 104 3.99 5.12 -5.73
CA GLN A 104 4.34 4.53 -7.02
C GLN A 104 4.38 3.01 -6.92
N SER A 105 3.74 2.31 -7.86
CA SER A 105 4.12 0.92 -8.14
C SER A 105 5.45 0.91 -8.91
N THR A 106 6.37 0.08 -8.45
CA THR A 106 7.77 0.02 -8.87
C THR A 106 8.05 -1.17 -9.78
N ASP A 107 7.11 -2.10 -9.91
CA ASP A 107 7.20 -3.15 -10.90
C ASP A 107 6.93 -2.58 -12.30
N GLY A 108 7.76 -2.96 -13.27
CA GLY A 108 7.63 -2.57 -14.67
C GLY A 108 7.61 -3.77 -15.61
N VAL A 109 7.54 -5.00 -15.09
CA VAL A 109 7.81 -6.24 -15.81
C VAL A 109 6.61 -7.18 -15.68
N ASP A 110 6.01 -7.56 -16.82
CA ASP A 110 4.83 -8.47 -16.86
C ASP A 110 5.10 -9.86 -16.23
N ALA A 111 6.37 -10.27 -16.10
CA ALA A 111 6.75 -11.58 -15.58
C ALA A 111 6.75 -11.66 -14.04
N THR A 112 6.72 -10.50 -13.38
CA THR A 112 6.70 -10.36 -11.92
C THR A 112 5.40 -9.71 -11.43
N ALA A 113 4.54 -9.34 -12.37
CA ALA A 113 3.18 -8.90 -12.11
C ALA A 113 2.30 -10.10 -11.74
N ASP A 114 1.44 -9.89 -10.75
CA ASP A 114 0.39 -10.81 -10.34
C ASP A 114 -0.89 -10.00 -10.07
N SER A 115 -2.03 -10.68 -9.98
CA SER A 115 -3.32 -10.00 -9.84
C SER A 115 -3.71 -9.78 -8.38
N ASP A 116 -4.04 -8.55 -8.02
CA ASP A 116 -4.42 -8.20 -6.65
C ASP A 116 -5.93 -8.01 -6.46
N THR A 117 -6.39 -8.22 -5.23
CA THR A 117 -7.71 -7.81 -4.77
C THR A 117 -7.58 -6.83 -3.61
N ILE A 118 -8.01 -5.59 -3.84
CA ILE A 118 -7.99 -4.51 -2.86
C ILE A 118 -9.42 -4.13 -2.50
N LYS A 119 -9.73 -4.15 -1.20
CA LYS A 119 -11.01 -3.72 -0.62
C LYS A 119 -10.74 -2.64 0.42
N SER A 120 -11.00 -1.38 0.07
CA SER A 120 -11.05 -0.30 1.05
C SER A 120 -12.49 0.01 1.44
N SER A 121 -12.69 0.49 2.66
CA SER A 121 -14.01 0.84 3.18
C SER A 121 -14.33 2.32 2.89
N THR A 122 -14.92 3.01 3.85
CA THR A 122 -15.26 4.43 3.75
C THR A 122 -14.08 5.32 4.10
N GLY A 123 -13.84 6.38 3.32
CA GLY A 123 -12.77 7.33 3.64
C GLY A 123 -12.27 8.10 2.43
N PHE A 124 -11.11 8.75 2.58
CA PHE A 124 -10.33 9.27 1.47
C PHE A 124 -9.16 8.31 1.19
N ASP A 125 -9.39 7.33 0.32
CA ASP A 125 -8.39 6.30 0.06
C ASP A 125 -7.47 6.66 -1.10
N ARG A 126 -6.23 6.22 -1.03
CA ARG A 126 -5.24 6.39 -2.10
C ARG A 126 -4.70 5.03 -2.48
N ILE A 127 -4.99 4.58 -3.70
CA ILE A 127 -4.76 3.20 -4.12
C ILE A 127 -4.00 3.18 -5.45
N ILE A 128 -2.95 2.39 -5.52
CA ILE A 128 -2.35 1.89 -6.75
C ILE A 128 -2.45 0.37 -6.70
N ALA A 129 -3.06 -0.24 -7.70
CA ALA A 129 -3.24 -1.70 -7.69
C ALA A 129 -1.93 -2.37 -8.10
N GLY A 130 -1.59 -2.37 -9.39
CA GLY A 130 -0.34 -2.97 -9.82
C GLY A 130 -0.33 -3.19 -11.33
N LEU A 131 0.65 -3.94 -11.81
CA LEU A 131 0.57 -4.55 -13.13
C LEU A 131 -0.38 -5.77 -13.09
N ASP A 132 -0.74 -6.25 -14.29
CA ASP A 132 -1.72 -7.33 -14.48
C ASP A 132 -3.16 -6.93 -14.09
N SER A 133 -3.97 -7.88 -13.62
CA SER A 133 -5.42 -7.84 -13.69
C SER A 133 -6.04 -7.66 -12.31
N ASP A 134 -6.04 -6.43 -11.83
CA ASP A 134 -6.46 -6.12 -10.47
C ASP A 134 -7.96 -5.89 -10.29
N ILE A 135 -8.42 -6.09 -9.06
CA ILE A 135 -9.74 -5.71 -8.58
C ILE A 135 -9.60 -4.70 -7.44
N VAL A 136 -10.08 -3.48 -7.65
CA VAL A 136 -10.19 -2.47 -6.60
C VAL A 136 -11.66 -2.19 -6.28
N MET A 137 -12.05 -2.45 -5.04
CA MET A 137 -13.32 -2.06 -4.44
C MET A 137 -13.05 -0.98 -3.40
N SER A 138 -13.56 0.22 -3.63
CA SER A 138 -13.55 1.31 -2.65
C SER A 138 -15.00 1.70 -2.38
N ASP A 139 -15.40 1.70 -1.11
CA ASP A 139 -16.77 2.02 -0.71
C ASP A 139 -17.00 3.56 -0.74
N SER A 140 -17.95 4.08 0.03
CA SER A 140 -18.31 5.49 -0.01
C SER A 140 -17.15 6.39 0.44
N GLY A 141 -16.80 7.40 -0.35
CA GLY A 141 -15.63 8.21 -0.06
C GLY A 141 -15.20 9.07 -1.22
N SER A 142 -14.10 9.79 -1.05
CA SER A 142 -13.39 10.44 -2.16
C SER A 142 -12.06 9.73 -2.33
N SER A 143 -11.94 8.83 -3.29
CA SER A 143 -10.72 8.02 -3.43
C SER A 143 -9.91 8.42 -4.67
N HIS A 144 -8.59 8.36 -4.56
CA HIS A 144 -7.68 8.43 -5.69
C HIS A 144 -7.21 7.02 -6.02
N VAL A 145 -7.61 6.51 -7.19
CA VAL A 145 -7.30 5.14 -7.60
C VAL A 145 -6.60 5.13 -8.94
N ILE A 146 -5.48 4.42 -9.02
CA ILE A 146 -4.93 3.86 -10.26
C ILE A 146 -5.08 2.35 -10.15
N ALA A 147 -5.98 1.75 -10.93
CA ALA A 147 -6.24 0.31 -10.93
C ALA A 147 -5.27 -0.47 -11.83
N ASP A 148 -4.09 0.12 -12.06
CA ASP A 148 -3.00 -0.39 -12.90
C ASP A 148 -1.71 0.23 -12.32
N ASN A 149 -0.58 -0.02 -12.94
CA ASN A 149 0.70 0.53 -12.57
C ASN A 149 0.74 2.05 -12.81
N GLY A 150 1.36 2.79 -11.89
CA GLY A 150 1.44 4.22 -12.02
C GLY A 150 2.02 4.94 -10.82
N ILE A 151 1.77 6.25 -10.80
CA ILE A 151 2.26 7.17 -9.79
C ILE A 151 1.23 8.25 -9.47
N LEU A 152 1.00 8.49 -8.18
CA LEU A 152 0.26 9.64 -7.64
C LEU A 152 1.24 10.59 -6.96
N ASN A 153 1.18 11.88 -7.32
CA ASN A 153 2.05 12.92 -6.75
C ASN A 153 1.22 14.00 -6.07
N TYR A 154 1.68 14.43 -4.91
CA TYR A 154 1.00 15.38 -4.04
C TYR A 154 1.89 16.58 -3.71
N ASN A 155 1.26 17.74 -3.52
CA ASN A 155 1.98 18.95 -3.09
C ASN A 155 2.20 18.97 -1.56
N ALA A 156 2.71 20.09 -1.04
CA ALA A 156 3.01 20.22 0.39
C ALA A 156 1.82 20.29 1.33
N GLN A 157 0.62 20.42 0.77
CA GLN A 157 -0.63 20.43 1.49
C GLN A 157 -1.37 19.09 1.36
N GLY A 158 -0.74 18.05 0.79
CA GLY A 158 -1.38 16.75 0.56
C GLY A 158 -2.41 16.75 -0.57
N VAL A 159 -2.42 17.78 -1.42
CA VAL A 159 -3.34 17.86 -2.57
C VAL A 159 -2.72 17.16 -3.77
N LEU A 160 -3.47 16.27 -4.43
CA LEU A 160 -3.04 15.59 -5.64
C LEU A 160 -2.79 16.61 -6.75
N VAL A 161 -1.59 16.56 -7.33
CA VAL A 161 -1.18 17.43 -8.44
C VAL A 161 -0.91 16.66 -9.73
N ARG A 162 -0.70 15.33 -9.65
CA ARG A 162 -0.52 14.48 -10.82
C ARG A 162 -0.89 13.04 -10.52
N ALA A 163 -1.71 12.45 -11.39
CA ALA A 163 -1.90 11.00 -11.50
C ALA A 163 -1.45 10.56 -12.91
N ARG A 164 -0.75 9.44 -12.99
CA ARG A 164 -0.26 8.91 -14.27
C ARG A 164 -0.09 7.40 -14.19
N THR A 165 -0.57 6.69 -15.22
CA THR A 165 -0.22 5.28 -15.44
C THR A 165 1.19 5.14 -16.02
N ALA A 166 1.86 4.05 -15.70
CA ALA A 166 3.14 3.66 -16.27
C ALA A 166 2.92 2.58 -17.33
N GLU A 167 3.73 2.61 -18.39
CA GLU A 167 3.72 1.56 -19.40
C GLU A 167 4.60 0.41 -18.89
N LYS A 168 4.11 -0.81 -19.07
CA LYS A 168 4.90 -2.03 -18.91
C LYS A 168 6.05 -2.11 -19.92
N THR A 169 7.12 -2.82 -19.54
CA THR A 169 8.29 -3.08 -20.40
C THR A 169 8.49 -4.56 -20.71
#